data_AF-A0A4C1UJ12-F1
#
_entry.id   AF-A0A4C1UJ12-F1
#
_cell.length_a   1.000
_cell.length_b   1.000
_cell.length_c   1.000
_cell.angle_alpha   90.00
_cell.angle_beta   90.00
_cell.angle_gamma   90.00
#
_symmetry.space_group_name_H-M   'P 1'
#
loop_
_entity.id
_entity.type
_entity.pdbx_description
1 polymer ?
#
loop_
_entity_poly.entity_id
_entity_poly.type
_entity_poly.pdbx_seq_one_letter_code
_entity_poly.pdbx_strand_id
1 'polypeptide(L)'
;MVPKPSFPFTWDYWTSPSDSVELTCLLPNSCFIALSASLDATLQDVKLELWNKATRHPFHGMLQDMSLYVFQFINSLASLEEVDDEEKRLRDVKPVLGVLKIVERCTDQAGEHLLNSQISHLIGKGLNEFDALRTSEVNDFRMHMRILTEESVLRRARSSIEEKLRHRYPPRLANQSGVPPTLVKRLTSNNFIIHTKVDDTEVG
;
A
#
# COMPACT_ATOMS: atom_id res chain seq x y z
N MET A 1 -6.76 -4.63 -18.75
CA MET A 1 -6.84 -5.32 -17.45
C MET A 1 -6.45 -6.76 -17.70
N VAL A 2 -5.26 -7.19 -17.28
CA VAL A 2 -4.88 -8.61 -17.43
C VAL A 2 -5.74 -9.40 -16.46
N PRO A 3 -6.56 -10.36 -16.92
CA PRO A 3 -7.38 -11.17 -16.02
C PRO A 3 -6.47 -11.89 -15.03
N LYS A 4 -6.83 -11.92 -13.76
CA LYS A 4 -6.20 -12.82 -12.78
C LYS A 4 -6.30 -14.23 -13.38
N PRO A 5 -5.18 -14.94 -13.63
CA PRO A 5 -5.23 -16.25 -14.26
C PRO A 5 -6.10 -17.16 -13.41
N SER A 6 -7.20 -17.64 -14.00
CA SER A 6 -8.12 -18.59 -13.36
C SER A 6 -7.46 -19.96 -13.38
N PHE A 7 -6.69 -20.27 -12.33
CA PHE A 7 -6.16 -21.60 -12.10
C PHE A 7 -7.30 -22.52 -11.61
N PRO A 8 -7.45 -23.74 -12.17
CA PRO A 8 -8.51 -24.69 -11.80
C PRO A 8 -8.34 -25.27 -10.38
N PHE A 9 -7.19 -25.02 -9.74
CA PHE A 9 -6.97 -25.24 -8.32
C PHE A 9 -6.53 -23.92 -7.69
N THR A 10 -7.45 -23.23 -7.02
CA THR A 10 -7.09 -22.16 -6.09
C THR A 10 -6.54 -22.82 -4.82
N TRP A 11 -5.30 -23.32 -4.89
CA TRP A 11 -4.53 -23.57 -3.68
C TRP A 11 -4.14 -22.20 -3.12
N ASP A 12 -5.06 -21.58 -2.41
CA ASP A 12 -4.77 -20.37 -1.66
C ASP A 12 -4.29 -20.80 -0.28
N TYR A 13 -2.96 -20.80 -0.12
CA TYR A 13 -2.24 -21.12 1.12
C TYR A 13 -2.83 -20.39 2.34
N TRP A 14 -3.45 -19.23 2.10
CA TRP A 14 -4.04 -18.35 3.11
C TRP A 14 -5.53 -18.60 3.36
N THR A 15 -6.14 -19.58 2.69
CA THR A 15 -7.54 -20.01 2.89
C THR A 15 -7.63 -21.31 3.69
N SER A 16 -6.84 -21.42 4.75
CA SER A 16 -7.01 -22.50 5.73
C SER A 16 -8.24 -22.22 6.60
N PRO A 17 -9.04 -23.24 6.99
CA PRO A 17 -10.11 -23.08 7.99
C PRO A 17 -9.56 -22.81 9.40
N SER A 18 -8.25 -22.92 9.61
CA SER A 18 -7.58 -22.65 10.88
C SER A 18 -7.17 -21.18 11.00
N ASP A 19 -7.28 -20.62 12.20
CA ASP A 19 -6.82 -19.24 12.50
C ASP A 19 -5.29 -19.08 12.50
N SER A 20 -4.55 -20.17 12.28
CA SER A 20 -3.09 -20.19 12.26
C SER A 20 -2.53 -20.70 10.94
N VAL A 21 -1.38 -20.18 10.56
CA VAL A 21 -0.63 -20.51 9.35
C VAL A 21 0.81 -20.92 9.70
N GLU A 22 1.35 -21.89 8.98
CA GLU A 22 2.76 -22.23 9.05
C GLU A 22 3.56 -21.26 8.18
N LEU A 23 4.68 -20.77 8.67
CA LEU A 23 5.56 -19.83 8.00
C LEU A 23 6.94 -20.46 7.89
N THR A 24 7.58 -20.32 6.74
CA THR A 24 8.99 -20.66 6.57
C THR A 24 9.79 -19.37 6.59
N CYS A 25 10.53 -19.13 7.67
CA CYS A 25 11.36 -17.95 7.83
C CYS A 25 12.81 -18.27 7.46
N LEU A 26 13.33 -17.60 6.43
CA LEU A 26 14.71 -17.68 5.97
C LEU A 26 15.54 -16.60 6.65
N LEU A 27 16.54 -16.98 7.43
CA LEU A 27 17.39 -16.06 8.18
C LEU A 27 18.66 -15.68 7.39
N PRO A 28 19.32 -14.54 7.72
CA PRO A 28 20.52 -14.08 7.03
C PRO A 28 21.72 -15.02 7.20
N ASN A 29 21.75 -15.80 8.29
CA ASN A 29 22.76 -16.81 8.57
C ASN A 29 22.55 -18.13 7.79
N SER A 30 21.72 -18.12 6.74
CA SER A 30 21.37 -19.28 5.91
C SER A 30 20.64 -20.41 6.63
N CYS A 31 20.12 -20.17 7.85
CA CYS A 31 19.20 -21.09 8.50
C CYS A 31 17.76 -20.81 8.07
N PHE A 32 16.90 -21.84 8.11
CA PHE A 32 15.46 -21.65 8.02
C PHE A 32 14.79 -22.16 9.30
N ILE A 33 13.74 -21.47 9.72
CA ILE A 33 12.95 -21.82 10.91
C ILE A 33 11.48 -21.84 10.49
N ALA A 34 10.80 -22.94 10.79
CA ALA A 34 9.35 -23.04 10.64
C ALA A 34 8.65 -22.46 11.88
N LEU A 35 7.61 -21.65 11.66
CA LEU A 35 6.88 -20.95 12.72
C LEU A 35 5.38 -21.05 12.46
N SER A 36 4.59 -21.37 13.50
CA SER A 36 3.14 -21.34 13.41
C SER A 36 2.64 -20.04 14.03
N ALA A 37 2.03 -19.16 13.24
CA ALA A 37 1.52 -17.86 13.68
C ALA A 37 0.02 -17.73 13.44
N SER A 38 -0.66 -16.91 14.24
CA SER A 38 -2.05 -16.51 13.97
C SER A 38 -2.11 -15.64 12.72
N LEU A 39 -3.17 -15.77 11.91
CA LEU A 39 -3.42 -14.90 10.75
C LEU A 39 -3.56 -13.41 11.12
N ASP A 40 -4.00 -13.13 12.35
CA ASP A 40 -4.13 -11.77 12.89
C ASP A 40 -2.87 -11.26 13.59
N ALA A 41 -1.83 -12.08 13.72
CA ALA A 41 -0.55 -11.65 14.29
C ALA A 41 0.10 -10.57 13.40
N THR A 42 0.71 -9.59 14.06
CA THR A 42 1.53 -8.57 13.38
C THR A 42 2.85 -9.17 12.94
N LEU A 43 3.51 -8.55 11.95
CA LEU A 43 4.87 -8.93 11.59
C LEU A 43 5.83 -8.75 12.78
N GLN A 44 5.61 -7.74 13.63
CA GLN A 44 6.40 -7.56 14.85
C GLN A 44 6.33 -8.78 15.77
N ASP A 45 5.13 -9.29 16.04
CA ASP A 45 4.93 -10.50 16.87
C ASP A 45 5.65 -11.71 16.29
N VAL A 46 5.51 -11.91 14.97
CA VAL A 46 6.16 -13.00 14.23
C VAL A 46 7.68 -12.89 14.33
N LYS A 47 8.21 -11.67 14.21
CA LYS A 47 9.65 -11.39 14.30
C LYS A 47 10.18 -11.70 15.70
N LEU A 48 9.47 -11.27 16.74
CA LEU A 48 9.83 -11.53 18.13
C LEU A 48 9.90 -13.03 18.41
N GLU A 49 8.88 -13.78 17.99
CA GLU A 49 8.86 -15.24 18.15
C GLU A 49 9.98 -15.91 17.33
N LEU A 50 10.23 -15.45 16.11
CA LEU A 50 11.31 -15.95 15.26
C LEU A 50 12.69 -15.76 15.92
N TRP A 51 12.96 -14.59 16.51
CA TRP A 51 14.22 -14.32 17.21
C TRP A 51 14.36 -15.18 18.46
N ASN A 52 13.28 -15.37 19.21
CA ASN A 52 13.28 -16.28 20.37
C ASN A 52 13.62 -17.71 19.94
N LYS A 53 12.98 -18.22 18.88
CA LYS A 53 13.30 -19.54 18.33
C LYS A 53 14.73 -19.63 17.84
N ALA A 54 15.24 -18.61 17.16
CA ALA A 54 16.59 -18.59 16.59
C ALA A 54 17.69 -18.84 17.64
N THR A 55 17.46 -18.50 18.92
CA THR A 55 18.41 -18.80 20.02
C THR A 55 18.74 -20.29 20.17
N ARG A 56 17.85 -21.17 19.69
CA ARG A 56 17.98 -22.63 19.76
C ARG A 56 18.52 -23.24 18.46
N HIS A 57 18.83 -22.41 17.47
CA HIS A 57 19.34 -22.85 16.17
C HIS A 57 20.86 -22.57 16.02
N PRO A 58 21.56 -23.31 15.15
CA PRO A 58 22.95 -23.04 14.83
C PRO A 58 23.17 -21.61 14.33
N PHE A 59 24.39 -21.11 14.52
CA PHE A 59 24.82 -19.80 14.01
C PHE A 59 23.96 -18.61 14.47
N HIS A 60 23.26 -18.73 15.61
CA HIS A 60 22.52 -17.62 16.22
C HIS A 60 23.42 -16.42 16.50
N GLY A 61 24.66 -16.64 16.96
CA GLY A 61 25.63 -15.57 17.24
C GLY A 61 26.08 -14.75 16.03
N MET A 62 25.68 -15.14 14.80
CA MET A 62 25.88 -14.33 13.59
C MET A 62 24.73 -13.35 13.32
N LEU A 63 23.59 -13.51 14.00
CA LEU A 63 22.47 -12.58 13.90
C LEU A 63 22.75 -11.35 14.75
N GLN A 64 22.48 -10.17 14.19
CA GLN A 64 22.55 -8.91 14.92
C GLN A 64 21.21 -8.62 15.63
N ASP A 65 21.08 -7.40 16.16
CA ASP A 65 19.84 -6.94 16.77
C ASP A 65 18.66 -7.02 15.80
N MET A 66 17.50 -7.44 16.32
CA MET A 66 16.29 -7.63 15.52
C MET A 66 15.87 -6.36 14.77
N SER A 67 16.11 -5.17 15.33
CA SER A 67 15.74 -3.88 14.72
C SER A 67 16.49 -3.58 13.41
N LEU A 68 17.64 -4.21 13.17
CA LEU A 68 18.47 -4.00 11.99
C LEU A 68 17.98 -4.78 10.76
N TYR A 69 16.93 -5.57 10.90
CA TYR A 69 16.40 -6.39 9.83
C TYR A 69 14.97 -6.02 9.46
N VAL A 70 14.51 -6.43 8.29
CA VAL A 70 13.12 -6.33 7.83
C VAL A 70 12.69 -7.63 7.16
N PHE A 71 11.39 -7.82 7.00
CA PHE A 71 10.86 -8.93 6.23
C PHE A 71 10.86 -8.60 4.74
N GLN A 72 11.29 -9.57 3.94
CA GLN A 72 11.22 -9.59 2.49
C GLN A 72 10.44 -10.84 2.07
N PHE A 73 9.53 -10.70 1.11
CA PHE A 73 8.77 -11.83 0.57
C PHE A 73 8.30 -11.56 -0.85
N ILE A 74 7.75 -12.60 -1.48
CA ILE A 74 7.09 -12.48 -2.78
C ILE A 74 5.60 -12.24 -2.52
N ASN A 75 5.06 -11.14 -3.03
CA ASN A 75 3.66 -10.80 -2.86
C ASN A 75 2.75 -11.47 -3.91
N SER A 76 1.44 -11.23 -3.81
CA SER A 76 0.45 -11.81 -4.73
C SER A 76 0.60 -11.39 -6.20
N LEU A 77 1.38 -10.33 -6.48
CA LEU A 77 1.71 -9.86 -7.82
C LEU A 77 3.02 -10.47 -8.35
N ALA A 78 3.58 -11.48 -7.68
CA ALA A 78 4.87 -12.07 -7.98
C ALA A 78 6.05 -11.07 -7.95
N SER A 79 5.88 -9.96 -7.22
CA SER A 79 6.96 -9.00 -6.97
C SER A 79 7.61 -9.29 -5.63
N LEU A 80 8.92 -9.09 -5.57
CA LEU A 80 9.64 -9.01 -4.31
C LEU A 80 9.24 -7.72 -3.60
N GLU A 81 8.90 -7.82 -2.32
CA GLU A 81 8.49 -6.71 -1.47
C GLU A 81 9.22 -6.79 -0.14
N GLU A 82 9.71 -5.65 0.33
CA GLU A 82 10.28 -5.48 1.68
C GLU A 82 9.29 -4.68 2.52
N VAL A 83 8.99 -5.17 3.71
CA VAL A 83 8.01 -4.55 4.61
C VAL A 83 8.73 -4.03 5.84
N ASP A 84 8.76 -2.70 5.89
CA ASP A 84 9.32 -1.89 6.98
C ASP A 84 8.31 -1.64 8.11
N ASP A 85 7.03 -1.64 7.75
CA ASP A 85 5.90 -1.47 8.67
C ASP A 85 5.53 -2.80 9.33
N GLU A 86 6.04 -3.00 10.54
CA GLU A 86 5.87 -4.24 11.30
C GLU A 86 4.48 -4.40 11.93
N GLU A 87 3.65 -3.35 11.92
CA GLU A 87 2.26 -3.39 12.42
C GLU A 87 1.30 -4.11 11.46
N LYS A 88 1.74 -4.35 10.22
CA LYS A 88 0.94 -5.10 9.25
C LYS A 88 0.68 -6.52 9.73
N ARG A 89 -0.55 -6.99 9.54
CA ARG A 89 -0.96 -8.35 9.90
C ARG A 89 -0.63 -9.34 8.80
N LEU A 90 -0.35 -10.58 9.18
CA LEU A 90 -0.06 -11.66 8.22
C LEU A 90 -1.18 -11.85 7.17
N ARG A 91 -2.45 -11.72 7.58
CA ARG A 91 -3.60 -11.81 6.65
C ARG A 91 -3.65 -10.71 5.59
N ASP A 92 -2.99 -9.58 5.81
CA ASP A 92 -2.96 -8.47 4.86
C ASP A 92 -1.77 -8.61 3.91
N VAL A 93 -0.67 -9.17 4.42
CA VAL A 93 0.59 -9.36 3.70
C VAL A 93 0.54 -10.57 2.76
N LYS A 94 0.05 -11.72 3.25
CA LYS A 94 -0.10 -12.99 2.52
C LYS A 94 1.11 -13.35 1.64
N PRO A 95 2.32 -13.55 2.22
CA PRO A 95 3.48 -13.97 1.45
C PRO A 95 3.22 -15.26 0.67
N VAL A 96 3.70 -15.32 -0.57
CA VAL A 96 3.54 -16.51 -1.42
C VAL A 96 4.14 -17.72 -0.70
N LEU A 97 3.33 -18.78 -0.58
CA LEU A 97 3.68 -20.04 0.12
C LEU A 97 4.05 -19.89 1.61
N GLY A 98 3.70 -18.77 2.27
CA GLY A 98 4.08 -18.55 3.67
C GLY A 98 5.59 -18.35 3.88
N VAL A 99 6.34 -18.04 2.82
CA VAL A 99 7.79 -17.86 2.90
C VAL A 99 8.12 -16.41 3.19
N LEU A 100 8.82 -16.19 4.29
CA LEU A 100 9.35 -14.90 4.72
C LEU A 100 10.87 -14.98 4.77
N LYS A 101 11.55 -13.96 4.26
CA LYS A 101 13.01 -13.85 4.35
C LYS A 101 13.37 -12.64 5.19
N ILE A 102 14.35 -12.80 6.06
CA ILE A 102 14.93 -11.72 6.84
C ILE A 102 16.09 -11.13 6.03
N VAL A 103 16.06 -9.83 5.81
CA VAL A 103 17.13 -9.06 5.15
C VAL A 103 17.54 -7.87 6.01
N GLU A 104 18.76 -7.39 5.84
CA GLU A 104 19.21 -6.17 6.52
C GLU A 104 18.39 -4.98 6.04
N ARG A 105 18.02 -4.10 6.98
CA ARG A 105 17.22 -2.92 6.71
C ARG A 105 18.02 -1.93 5.86
N CYS A 106 17.54 -1.63 4.66
CA CYS A 106 18.13 -0.60 3.82
C CYS A 106 17.75 0.81 4.32
N THR A 107 18.68 1.53 4.95
CA THR A 107 18.42 2.87 5.51
C THR A 107 18.40 3.98 4.48
N ASP A 108 19.05 3.80 3.32
CA ASP A 108 19.26 4.89 2.36
C ASP A 108 18.05 5.17 1.46
N GLN A 109 17.10 4.23 1.34
CA GLN A 109 15.99 4.32 0.37
C GLN A 109 14.61 3.92 0.91
N ALA A 110 14.44 3.76 2.24
CA ALA A 110 13.20 3.26 2.84
C ALA A 110 11.93 4.03 2.40
N GLY A 111 12.00 5.36 2.31
CA GLY A 111 10.87 6.19 1.88
C GLY A 111 10.50 6.02 0.41
N GLU A 112 11.49 5.84 -0.46
CA GLU A 112 11.27 5.61 -1.89
C GLU A 112 10.68 4.21 -2.13
N HIS A 113 11.19 3.19 -1.44
CA HIS A 113 10.67 1.82 -1.52
C HIS A 113 9.21 1.73 -1.08
N LEU A 114 8.84 2.40 0.03
CA LEU A 114 7.46 2.43 0.50
C LEU A 114 6.53 3.09 -0.52
N LEU A 115 6.92 4.25 -1.06
CA LEU A 115 6.14 4.96 -2.07
C LEU A 115 5.97 4.10 -3.34
N ASN A 116 7.05 3.47 -3.80
CA ASN A 116 7.05 2.58 -4.96
C ASN A 116 6.13 1.38 -4.75
N SER A 117 6.13 0.75 -3.57
CA SER A 117 5.21 -0.34 -3.22
C SER A 117 3.75 0.13 -3.25
N GLN A 118 3.44 1.29 -2.66
CA GLN A 118 2.09 1.86 -2.67
C GLN A 118 1.60 2.16 -4.09
N ILE A 119 2.45 2.75 -4.94
CA ILE A 119 2.15 2.99 -6.35
C ILE A 119 1.89 1.67 -7.07
N SER A 120 2.76 0.67 -6.88
CA SER A 120 2.60 -0.67 -7.46
C SER A 120 1.27 -1.31 -7.09
N HIS A 121 0.88 -1.21 -5.82
CA HIS A 121 -0.39 -1.73 -5.34
C HIS A 121 -1.58 -1.02 -5.99
N LEU A 122 -1.55 0.31 -6.09
CA LEU A 122 -2.60 1.11 -6.73
C LEU A 122 -2.75 0.81 -8.23
N ILE A 123 -1.64 0.60 -8.94
CA ILE A 123 -1.63 0.26 -10.37
C ILE A 123 -1.96 -1.23 -10.60
N GLY A 124 -1.68 -2.08 -9.61
CA GLY A 124 -1.79 -3.54 -9.71
C GLY A 124 -0.65 -4.19 -10.49
N LYS A 125 0.51 -3.54 -10.58
CA LYS A 125 1.71 -4.02 -11.29
C LYS A 125 3.00 -3.60 -10.59
N GLY A 126 4.01 -4.46 -10.63
CA GLY A 126 5.35 -4.15 -10.12
C GLY A 126 6.00 -3.01 -10.92
N LEU A 127 6.57 -2.01 -10.23
CA LEU A 127 7.26 -0.91 -10.92
C LEU A 127 8.50 -1.38 -11.70
N ASN A 128 9.15 -2.44 -11.22
CA ASN A 128 10.24 -3.12 -11.91
C ASN A 128 9.86 -3.62 -13.31
N GLU A 129 8.60 -4.02 -13.55
CA GLU A 129 8.12 -4.39 -14.90
C GLU A 129 8.23 -3.20 -15.86
N PHE A 130 7.93 -1.98 -15.38
CA PHE A 130 8.02 -0.77 -16.19
C PHE A 130 9.46 -0.30 -16.37
N ASP A 131 10.35 -0.56 -15.43
CA ASP A 131 11.78 -0.24 -15.55
C ASP A 131 12.51 -1.15 -16.54
N ALA A 132 12.01 -2.37 -16.73
CA ALA A 132 12.48 -3.26 -17.79
C ALA A 132 12.11 -2.75 -19.20
N LEU A 133 11.04 -1.94 -19.33
CA LEU A 133 10.61 -1.35 -20.60
C LEU A 133 11.43 -0.10 -20.92
N ARG A 134 12.57 -0.28 -21.60
CA ARG A 134 13.52 0.81 -21.93
C ARG A 134 13.44 1.32 -23.36
N THR A 135 12.27 1.25 -24.01
CA THR A 135 12.10 1.80 -25.37
C THR A 135 12.15 3.33 -25.35
N SER A 136 12.61 3.95 -26.45
CA SER A 136 12.71 5.41 -26.54
C SER A 136 11.35 6.08 -26.33
N GLU A 137 10.29 5.55 -26.93
CA GLU A 137 8.92 6.05 -26.77
C GLU A 137 8.46 6.03 -25.30
N VAL A 138 8.71 4.93 -24.58
CA VAL A 138 8.33 4.81 -23.16
C VAL A 138 9.14 5.78 -22.30
N ASN A 139 10.44 5.93 -22.55
CA ASN A 139 11.28 6.87 -21.83
C ASN A 139 10.86 8.32 -22.08
N ASP A 140 10.57 8.67 -23.33
CA ASP A 140 10.08 10.00 -23.70
C ASP A 140 8.75 10.28 -23.02
N PHE A 141 7.81 9.33 -23.03
CA PHE A 141 6.54 9.46 -22.32
C PHE A 141 6.73 9.69 -20.81
N ARG A 142 7.58 8.89 -20.16
CA ARG A 142 7.89 9.03 -18.72
C ARG A 142 8.46 10.41 -18.41
N MET A 143 9.35 10.92 -19.26
CA MET A 143 9.95 12.24 -19.12
C MET A 143 8.90 13.36 -19.26
N HIS A 144 8.06 13.32 -20.30
CA HIS A 144 7.00 14.32 -20.49
C HIS A 144 5.98 14.33 -19.35
N MET A 145 5.59 13.15 -18.83
CA MET A 145 4.67 13.07 -17.69
C MET A 145 5.29 13.57 -16.39
N ARG A 146 6.59 13.36 -16.19
CA ARG A 146 7.31 13.99 -15.07
C ARG A 146 7.22 15.51 -15.15
N ILE A 147 7.52 16.12 -16.29
CA ILE A 147 7.44 17.57 -16.48
C ILE A 147 6.02 18.09 -16.19
N LEU A 148 5.00 17.47 -16.77
CA LEU A 148 3.59 17.86 -16.55
C LEU A 148 3.21 17.81 -15.06
N THR A 149 3.71 16.79 -14.34
CA THR A 149 3.45 16.61 -12.92
C THR A 149 4.19 17.66 -12.09
N GLU A 150 5.45 17.96 -12.42
CA GLU A 150 6.25 19.00 -11.78
C GLU A 150 5.61 20.39 -11.95
N GLU A 151 5.17 20.73 -13.16
CA GLU A 151 4.42 21.96 -13.43
C GLU A 151 3.13 22.05 -12.60
N SER A 152 2.39 20.94 -12.49
CA SER A 152 1.16 20.89 -11.72
C SER A 152 1.39 21.05 -10.22
N VAL A 153 2.48 20.46 -9.69
CA VAL A 153 2.91 20.65 -8.29
C VAL A 153 3.31 22.10 -8.04
N LEU A 154 4.12 22.70 -8.93
CA LEU A 154 4.55 24.09 -8.81
C LEU A 154 3.37 25.07 -8.86
N ARG A 155 2.41 24.83 -9.75
CA ARG A 155 1.17 25.62 -9.83
C ARG A 155 0.42 25.58 -8.50
N ARG A 156 0.20 24.37 -7.94
CA ARG A 156 -0.46 24.20 -6.63
C ARG A 156 0.33 24.82 -5.48
N ALA A 157 1.65 24.79 -5.51
CA ALA A 157 2.48 25.40 -4.46
C ALA A 157 2.26 26.92 -4.40
N ARG A 158 2.15 27.56 -5.57
CA ARG A 158 1.91 29.01 -5.74
C ARG A 158 0.45 29.43 -5.57
N SER A 159 -0.48 28.48 -5.54
CA SER A 159 -1.91 28.74 -5.39
C SER A 159 -2.30 29.31 -4.02
N SER A 160 -3.37 30.11 -4.02
CA SER A 160 -3.99 30.62 -2.80
C SER A 160 -4.62 29.48 -1.98
N ILE A 161 -4.93 29.73 -0.71
CA ILE A 161 -5.62 28.77 0.16
C ILE A 161 -6.98 28.37 -0.44
N GLU A 162 -7.71 29.34 -1.01
CA GLU A 162 -9.00 29.08 -1.64
C GLU A 162 -8.88 28.13 -2.85
N GLU A 163 -7.87 28.31 -3.69
CA GLU A 163 -7.59 27.41 -4.81
C GLU A 163 -7.19 26.01 -4.35
N LYS A 164 -6.38 25.90 -3.28
CA LYS A 164 -6.03 24.62 -2.67
C LYS A 164 -7.27 23.91 -2.11
N LEU A 165 -8.17 24.64 -1.47
CA LEU A 165 -9.46 24.13 -0.99
C LEU A 165 -10.33 23.65 -2.14
N ARG A 166 -10.47 24.45 -3.21
CA ARG A 166 -11.24 24.06 -4.41
C ARG A 166 -10.64 22.83 -5.10
N HIS A 167 -9.32 22.65 -5.08
CA HIS A 167 -8.68 21.45 -5.61
C HIS A 167 -8.99 20.22 -4.76
N ARG A 168 -8.93 20.34 -3.42
CA ARG A 168 -9.21 19.23 -2.50
C ARG A 168 -10.69 18.86 -2.43
N TYR A 169 -11.56 19.86 -2.52
CA TYR A 169 -13.02 19.76 -2.43
C TYR A 169 -13.67 20.45 -3.63
N PRO A 170 -13.58 19.85 -4.83
CA PRO A 170 -14.15 20.45 -6.03
C PRO A 170 -15.67 20.57 -5.88
N PRO A 171 -16.26 21.77 -6.09
CA PRO A 171 -17.69 21.96 -5.98
C PRO A 171 -18.39 21.19 -7.09
N ARG A 172 -19.40 20.39 -6.73
CA ARG A 172 -20.19 19.59 -7.68
C ARG A 172 -21.31 20.43 -8.27
N LEU A 173 -20.93 21.39 -9.11
CA LEU A 173 -21.86 22.30 -9.76
C LEU A 173 -22.48 21.66 -11.00
N ALA A 174 -23.72 22.01 -11.31
CA ALA A 174 -24.33 21.66 -12.58
C ALA A 174 -23.64 22.41 -13.73
N ASN A 175 -23.54 21.79 -14.90
CA ASN A 175 -22.96 22.42 -16.09
C ASN A 175 -23.79 23.62 -16.60
N GLN A 176 -25.05 23.71 -16.18
CA GLN A 176 -26.01 24.73 -16.62
C GLN A 176 -26.36 25.61 -15.43
N SER A 177 -26.33 26.92 -15.63
CA SER A 177 -26.68 27.90 -14.58
C SER A 177 -28.18 27.96 -14.28
N GLY A 178 -29.02 27.41 -15.17
CA GLY A 178 -30.47 27.44 -15.04
C GLY A 178 -31.02 26.27 -14.23
N VAL A 179 -32.03 26.54 -13.41
CA VAL A 179 -32.78 25.49 -12.71
C VAL A 179 -33.68 24.76 -13.73
N PRO A 180 -33.58 23.42 -13.85
CA PRO A 180 -34.46 22.65 -14.72
C PRO A 180 -35.95 22.94 -14.48
N PRO A 181 -36.79 23.06 -15.53
CA PRO A 181 -38.21 23.39 -15.38
C PRO A 181 -38.99 22.44 -14.47
N THR A 182 -38.56 21.19 -14.37
CA THR A 182 -39.11 20.16 -13.48
C THR A 182 -38.87 20.48 -12.00
N LEU A 183 -37.73 21.10 -11.66
CA LEU A 183 -37.40 21.50 -10.30
C LEU A 183 -38.04 22.83 -9.93
N VAL A 184 -38.17 23.77 -10.89
CA VAL A 184 -38.87 25.05 -10.66
C VAL A 184 -40.29 24.82 -10.14
N LYS A 185 -41.00 23.82 -10.68
CA LYS A 185 -42.35 23.44 -10.22
C LYS A 185 -42.40 22.93 -8.77
N ARG A 186 -41.27 22.51 -8.21
CA ARG A 186 -41.17 22.01 -6.82
C ARG A 186 -40.67 23.08 -5.84
N LEU A 187 -40.22 24.22 -6.34
CA LEU A 187 -39.85 25.36 -5.51
C LEU A 187 -41.10 26.12 -5.06
N THR A 188 -41.16 26.49 -3.79
CA THR A 188 -42.28 27.30 -3.27
C THR A 188 -41.90 28.76 -3.43
N SER A 189 -42.57 29.48 -4.34
CA SER A 189 -42.25 30.89 -4.66
C SER A 189 -40.78 31.12 -5.04
N ASN A 190 -40.19 30.19 -5.79
CA ASN A 190 -38.77 30.19 -6.19
C ASN A 190 -37.77 30.11 -5.02
N ASN A 191 -38.23 29.70 -3.83
CA ASN A 191 -37.41 29.51 -2.64
C ASN A 191 -37.30 28.02 -2.28
N PHE A 192 -36.24 27.67 -1.55
CA PHE A 192 -36.03 26.37 -0.93
C PHE A 192 -35.47 26.56 0.48
N ILE A 193 -35.77 25.62 1.37
CA ILE A 193 -35.37 25.70 2.77
C ILE A 193 -34.07 24.91 2.94
N ILE A 194 -33.03 25.57 3.46
CA ILE A 194 -31.79 24.93 3.86
C ILE A 194 -31.82 24.81 5.38
N HIS A 195 -31.67 23.60 5.89
CA HIS A 195 -31.46 23.36 7.31
C HIS A 195 -29.99 23.06 7.55
N THR A 196 -29.30 23.94 8.26
CA THR A 196 -27.90 23.76 8.63
C THR A 196 -27.83 23.43 10.12
N LYS A 197 -27.27 22.27 10.46
CA LYS A 197 -26.89 21.93 11.83
C LYS A 197 -25.37 22.02 11.91
N VAL A 198 -24.87 22.90 12.75
CA VAL A 198 -23.45 22.96 13.08
C VAL A 198 -23.28 22.05 14.30
N ASP A 199 -22.55 20.96 14.15
CA ASP A 199 -22.11 20.19 15.30
C ASP A 199 -20.90 20.92 15.90
N ASP A 200 -21.04 21.37 17.15
CA ASP A 200 -19.94 21.93 17.93
C ASP A 200 -18.92 20.81 18.21
N THR A 201 -17.95 20.63 17.32
CA THR A 201 -16.76 19.86 17.64
C THR A 201 -15.93 20.68 18.62
N GLU A 202 -15.94 20.25 19.88
CA GLU A 202 -15.09 20.75 20.95
C GLU A 202 -13.64 20.86 20.46
N VAL A 203 -13.08 22.07 20.55
CA VAL A 203 -11.67 22.34 20.33
C VAL A 203 -10.93 21.85 21.58
N GLY A 204 -10.33 20.67 21.50
CA GLY A 204 -9.37 20.12 22.46
C GLY A 204 -7.95 20.23 21.93
#